data_AF-A0AA47LZ70-F1
#
_entry.id   AF-A0AA47LZ70-F1
#
_cell.length_a   1.000
_cell.length_b   1.000
_cell.length_c   1.000
_cell.angle_alpha   90.00
_cell.angle_beta   90.00
_cell.angle_gamma   90.00
#
_symmetry.space_group_name_H-M   'P 1'
#
loop_
_entity.id
_entity.type
_entity.pdbx_description
1 polymer ?
#
loop_
_entity_poly.entity_id
_entity_poly.type
_entity_poly.pdbx_seq_one_letter_code
_entity_poly.pdbx_strand_id
1 'polypeptide(L)'
;MCSQEVDLSNFDLGLVQVEDETQRRIDQIKTCSTEEDLETLKETCGDWIAGCGVPTVYTARLQDLPQVHGRVVAHFIYHRVASMIQQFIAGMNACGRFWELVKSYWRQFVPVFTNTGEKLTRHKFLSLFDKTRSEDGSNRWEMEESTLYLFEDWLLGIEEGVVDFKFEDLLIFLTGADCLPPLGFPNRCTIDFYDQEPGVKRLPFASTCSLSLSLPRGMDSETECGDHGHAPYGRKGFWGCNLVGFGLYRRPRIPVALVVGEY
;
A
#
# COMPACT_ATOMS: atom_id res chain seq x y z
N MET A 1 5.63 14.33 12.72
CA MET A 1 4.37 15.12 12.57
C MET A 1 3.60 15.35 13.87
N CYS A 2 3.51 14.40 14.81
CA CYS A 2 2.67 14.54 16.01
C CYS A 2 3.37 15.12 17.27
N SER A 3 4.34 16.01 17.10
CA SER A 3 5.21 16.52 18.17
C SER A 3 5.94 15.43 18.99
N GLN A 4 6.15 14.26 18.39
CA GLN A 4 7.05 13.25 18.93
C GLN A 4 8.47 13.59 18.48
N GLU A 5 9.43 13.54 19.41
CA GLU A 5 10.84 13.64 19.09
C GLU A 5 11.26 12.34 18.41
N VAL A 6 11.65 12.42 17.14
CA VAL A 6 12.07 11.26 16.36
C VAL A 6 13.57 11.25 16.33
N ASP A 7 14.18 10.14 16.76
CA ASP A 7 15.61 9.94 16.56
C ASP A 7 15.87 9.63 15.09
N LEU A 8 16.52 10.58 14.40
CA LEU A 8 16.89 10.46 12.99
C LEU A 8 18.38 10.15 12.83
N SER A 9 19.09 9.85 13.91
CA SER A 9 20.53 9.63 13.90
C SER A 9 20.96 8.51 12.96
N ASN A 10 20.14 7.46 12.79
CA ASN A 10 20.39 6.33 11.90
C ASN A 10 19.39 6.18 10.75
N PHE A 11 18.54 7.18 10.53
CA PHE A 11 17.44 7.10 9.55
C PHE A 11 17.97 6.91 8.12
N ASP A 12 17.36 5.99 7.38
CA ASP A 12 17.69 5.76 5.97
C ASP A 12 16.90 6.71 5.06
N LEU A 13 17.61 7.70 4.50
CA LEU A 13 17.05 8.67 3.56
C LEU A 13 16.74 8.08 2.18
N GLY A 14 17.20 6.87 1.84
CA GLY A 14 16.85 6.23 0.56
C GLY A 14 15.35 6.00 0.36
N LEU A 15 14.58 6.09 1.45
CA LEU A 15 13.12 6.02 1.41
C LEU A 15 12.44 7.35 1.03
N VAL A 16 13.18 8.46 1.07
CA VAL A 16 12.78 9.79 0.64
C VAL A 16 13.44 10.03 -0.72
N GLN A 17 12.66 10.32 -1.76
CA GLN A 17 13.24 10.61 -3.08
C GLN A 17 14.06 11.91 -3.01
N VAL A 18 15.37 11.78 -2.80
CA VAL A 18 16.36 12.85 -2.82
C VAL A 18 17.26 12.69 -4.05
N GLU A 19 17.89 13.78 -4.47
CA GLU A 19 18.86 13.76 -5.57
C GLU A 19 20.08 12.89 -5.21
N ASP A 20 20.65 12.19 -6.19
CA ASP A 20 21.79 11.28 -5.98
C ASP A 20 22.97 11.95 -5.26
N GLU A 21 23.27 13.20 -5.60
CA GLU A 21 24.34 13.98 -4.97
C GLU A 21 24.04 14.28 -3.49
N THR A 22 22.77 14.50 -3.14
CA THR A 22 22.34 14.68 -1.75
C THR A 22 22.53 13.39 -0.98
N GLN A 23 22.09 12.26 -1.54
CA GLN A 23 22.26 10.94 -0.91
C GLN A 23 23.74 10.63 -0.64
N ARG A 24 24.63 10.88 -1.62
CA ARG A 24 26.08 10.67 -1.46
C ARG A 24 26.67 11.46 -0.30
N ARG A 25 26.27 12.73 -0.12
CA ARG A 25 26.76 13.57 0.98
C ARG A 25 26.25 13.11 2.34
N ILE A 26 25.00 12.64 2.41
CA ILE A 26 24.43 12.03 3.62
C ILE A 26 25.20 10.76 3.99
N ASP A 27 25.48 9.91 3.00
CA ASP A 27 26.26 8.68 3.20
C ASP A 27 27.67 9.00 3.71
N GLN A 28 28.33 10.05 3.18
CA GLN A 28 29.63 10.52 3.68
C GLN A 28 29.60 10.89 5.16
N ILE A 29 28.56 11.58 5.63
CA ILE A 29 28.38 11.89 7.07
C ILE A 29 28.27 10.59 7.88
N LYS A 30 27.53 9.61 7.35
CA LYS A 30 27.25 8.34 8.03
C LYS A 30 28.46 7.40 8.09
N THR A 31 29.31 7.38 7.05
CA THR A 31 30.49 6.51 6.97
C THR A 31 31.75 7.11 7.59
N CYS A 32 31.72 8.42 7.91
CA CYS A 32 32.84 9.10 8.56
C CYS A 32 33.14 8.49 9.93
N SER A 33 34.35 7.97 10.11
CA SER A 33 34.72 7.21 11.32
C SER A 33 36.08 7.58 11.91
N THR A 34 36.89 8.36 11.18
CA THR A 34 38.21 8.83 11.63
C THR A 34 38.29 10.35 11.66
N GLU A 35 39.19 10.92 12.46
CA GLU A 35 39.37 12.38 12.53
C GLU A 35 39.84 12.98 11.20
N GLU A 36 40.58 12.21 10.39
CA GLU A 36 40.99 12.62 9.03
C GLU A 36 39.79 12.70 8.07
N ASP A 37 38.88 11.73 8.13
CA ASP A 37 37.61 11.77 7.39
C ASP A 37 36.77 12.97 7.83
N LEU A 38 36.77 13.30 9.12
CA LEU A 38 35.99 14.39 9.68
C LEU A 38 36.50 15.76 9.18
N GLU A 39 37.81 15.98 9.14
CA GLU A 39 38.37 17.20 8.55
C GLU A 39 38.05 17.28 7.05
N THR A 40 38.17 16.17 6.32
CA THR A 40 37.77 16.10 4.91
C THR A 40 36.28 16.41 4.71
N LEU A 41 35.41 15.90 5.59
CA LEU A 41 33.97 16.16 5.58
C LEU A 41 33.67 17.65 5.82
N LYS A 42 34.37 18.30 6.76
CA LYS A 42 34.22 19.74 7.04
C LYS A 42 34.63 20.58 5.83
N GLU A 43 35.71 20.21 5.15
CA GLU A 43 36.19 20.94 3.96
C GLU A 43 35.26 20.74 2.75
N THR A 44 34.80 19.52 2.51
CA THR A 44 34.04 19.18 1.29
C THR A 44 32.54 19.41 1.43
N CYS A 45 31.98 19.15 2.61
CA CYS A 45 30.54 19.16 2.88
C CYS A 45 30.12 20.20 3.93
N GLY A 46 31.05 20.87 4.62
CA GLY A 46 30.74 21.79 5.72
C GLY A 46 29.73 22.87 5.34
N ASP A 47 29.97 23.58 4.24
CA ASP A 47 29.08 24.65 3.76
C ASP A 47 27.67 24.12 3.42
N TRP A 48 27.62 22.92 2.86
CA TRP A 48 26.36 22.26 2.50
C TRP A 48 25.58 21.82 3.74
N ILE A 49 26.26 21.23 4.74
CA ILE A 49 25.67 20.85 6.03
C ILE A 49 25.20 22.09 6.80
N ALA A 50 25.99 23.17 6.80
CA ALA A 50 25.62 24.45 7.38
C ALA A 50 24.39 25.05 6.68
N GLY A 51 24.31 24.95 5.35
CA GLY A 51 23.15 25.35 4.55
C GLY A 51 21.88 24.55 4.88
N CYS A 52 22.01 23.33 5.39
CA CYS A 52 20.88 22.54 5.92
C CYS A 52 20.40 23.04 7.31
N GLY A 53 21.06 24.04 7.90
CA GLY A 53 20.76 24.58 9.22
C GLY A 53 21.62 23.98 10.34
N VAL A 54 22.77 23.37 10.02
CA VAL A 54 23.66 22.70 10.98
C VAL A 54 25.06 23.34 10.97
N PRO A 55 25.22 24.62 11.36
CA PRO A 55 26.53 25.29 11.36
C PRO A 55 27.50 24.71 12.39
N THR A 56 27.00 23.92 13.35
CA THR A 56 27.82 23.27 14.38
C THR A 56 28.77 22.20 13.82
N VAL A 57 28.65 21.83 12.54
CA VAL A 57 29.53 20.86 11.88
C VAL A 57 31.01 21.23 11.94
N TYR A 58 31.37 22.50 11.82
CA TYR A 58 32.77 22.92 11.84
C TYR A 58 33.45 22.72 13.20
N THR A 59 32.65 22.70 14.27
CA THR A 59 33.11 22.46 15.64
C THR A 59 32.77 21.07 16.16
N ALA A 60 32.16 20.22 15.31
CA ALA A 60 31.74 18.88 15.69
C ALA A 60 32.93 17.95 15.87
N ARG A 61 32.80 17.00 16.79
CA ARG A 61 33.67 15.83 16.96
C ARG A 61 33.01 14.60 16.36
N LEU A 62 33.76 13.51 16.18
CA LEU A 62 33.22 12.24 15.66
C LEU A 62 31.96 11.76 16.38
N GLN A 63 31.92 11.89 17.71
CA GLN A 63 30.76 11.55 18.55
C GLN A 63 29.49 12.37 18.25
N ASP A 64 29.63 13.54 17.62
CA ASP A 64 28.51 14.45 17.34
C ASP A 64 27.93 14.19 15.93
N LEU A 65 28.61 13.40 15.09
CA LEU A 65 28.17 13.07 13.72
C LEU A 65 26.78 12.43 13.63
N PRO A 66 26.36 11.53 14.52
CA PRO A 66 24.99 11.02 14.50
C PRO A 66 23.94 12.13 14.67
N GLN A 67 24.25 13.15 15.48
CA GLN A 67 23.36 14.31 15.64
C GLN A 67 23.39 15.21 14.40
N VAL A 68 24.57 15.43 13.80
CA VAL A 68 24.70 16.17 12.54
C VAL A 68 23.88 15.49 11.44
N HIS A 69 24.03 14.18 11.29
CA HIS A 69 23.25 13.36 10.37
C HIS A 69 21.75 13.54 10.59
N GLY A 70 21.25 13.32 11.82
CA GLY A 70 19.83 13.44 12.14
C GLY A 70 19.25 14.85 11.84
N ARG A 71 20.04 15.91 12.05
CA ARG A 71 19.60 17.28 11.72
C ARG A 71 19.58 17.55 10.22
N VAL A 72 20.56 17.04 9.46
CA VAL A 72 20.55 17.10 8.00
C VAL A 72 19.35 16.31 7.45
N VAL A 73 19.05 15.14 8.01
CA VAL A 73 17.84 14.37 7.65
C VAL A 73 16.56 15.18 7.91
N ALA A 74 16.45 15.77 9.10
CA ALA A 74 15.30 16.60 9.47
C ALA A 74 15.11 17.79 8.51
N HIS A 75 16.20 18.32 7.94
CA HIS A 75 16.12 19.37 6.93
C HIS A 75 15.30 18.93 5.71
N PHE A 76 15.64 17.77 5.15
CA PHE A 76 15.00 17.25 3.94
C PHE A 76 13.59 16.73 4.17
N ILE A 77 13.31 16.15 5.35
CA ILE A 77 12.00 15.58 5.66
C ILE A 77 11.00 16.63 6.15
N TYR A 78 11.46 17.63 6.91
CA TYR A 78 10.58 18.54 7.63
C TYR A 78 10.87 20.02 7.36
N HIS A 79 12.10 20.49 7.54
CA HIS A 79 12.35 21.94 7.54
C HIS A 79 12.09 22.60 6.18
N ARG A 80 12.45 21.95 5.07
CA ARG A 80 12.21 22.49 3.71
C ARG A 80 10.73 22.72 3.40
N VAL A 81 9.85 21.95 4.03
CA VAL A 81 8.39 22.00 3.79
C VAL A 81 7.62 22.49 5.02
N ALA A 82 8.32 23.04 6.02
CA ALA A 82 7.72 23.39 7.30
C ALA A 82 6.57 24.39 7.15
N SER A 83 6.72 25.42 6.31
CA SER A 83 5.65 26.40 6.08
C SER A 83 4.40 25.76 5.46
N MET A 84 4.56 24.84 4.50
CA MET A 84 3.46 24.10 3.91
C MET A 84 2.78 23.18 4.93
N ILE A 85 3.56 22.50 5.78
CA ILE A 85 3.02 21.70 6.88
C ILE A 85 2.22 22.58 7.84
N GLN A 86 2.73 23.75 8.22
CA GLN A 86 2.01 24.67 9.11
C GLN A 86 0.70 25.17 8.48
N GLN A 87 0.71 25.48 7.17
CA GLN A 87 -0.51 25.85 6.44
C GLN A 87 -1.52 24.71 6.40
N PHE A 88 -1.07 23.47 6.16
CA PHE A 88 -1.91 22.28 6.19
C PHE A 88 -2.54 22.07 7.57
N ILE A 89 -1.74 22.17 8.64
CA ILE A 89 -2.21 22.11 10.03
C ILE A 89 -3.25 23.19 10.31
N ALA A 90 -3.00 24.44 9.89
CA ALA A 90 -3.94 25.54 10.07
C ALA A 90 -5.27 25.29 9.34
N GLY A 91 -5.23 24.78 8.11
CA GLY A 91 -6.41 24.40 7.34
C GLY A 91 -7.22 23.28 8.02
N MET A 92 -6.55 22.23 8.51
CA MET A 92 -7.22 21.17 9.28
C MET A 92 -7.83 21.69 10.58
N ASN A 93 -7.13 22.57 11.30
CA ASN A 93 -7.64 23.13 12.55
C ASN A 93 -8.79 24.11 12.34
N ALA A 94 -8.89 24.76 11.17
CA ALA A 94 -10.07 25.53 10.80
C ALA A 94 -11.35 24.67 10.74
N CYS A 95 -11.21 23.37 10.44
CA CYS A 95 -12.27 22.38 10.54
C CYS A 95 -12.40 21.83 11.97
N GLY A 96 -12.83 22.68 12.92
CA GLY A 96 -13.20 22.23 14.27
C GLY A 96 -12.03 21.67 15.10
N ARG A 97 -10.81 22.16 14.89
CA ARG A 97 -9.57 21.69 15.56
C ARG A 97 -9.22 20.22 15.23
N PHE A 98 -9.50 19.78 14.01
CA PHE A 98 -9.27 18.39 13.61
C PHE A 98 -7.82 17.94 13.76
N TRP A 99 -6.83 18.80 13.50
CA TRP A 99 -5.42 18.42 13.69
C TRP A 99 -5.09 18.16 15.17
N GLU A 100 -5.67 18.90 16.12
CA GLU A 100 -5.48 18.62 17.54
C GLU A 100 -5.97 17.21 17.92
N LEU A 101 -7.07 16.77 17.29
CA LEU A 101 -7.58 15.40 17.45
C LEU A 101 -6.60 14.38 16.86
N VAL A 102 -6.17 14.60 15.61
CA VAL A 102 -5.20 13.73 14.93
C VAL A 102 -3.90 13.60 15.73
N LYS A 103 -3.38 14.71 16.26
CA LYS A 103 -2.20 14.74 17.11
C LYS A 103 -2.37 13.93 18.39
N SER A 104 -3.53 14.05 19.04
CA SER A 104 -3.86 13.36 20.30
C SER A 104 -4.03 11.85 20.11
N TYR A 105 -4.55 11.42 18.96
CA TYR A 105 -4.86 10.02 18.66
C TYR A 105 -4.08 9.49 17.45
N TRP A 106 -2.83 9.92 17.26
CA TRP A 106 -2.11 9.72 16.01
C TRP A 106 -2.03 8.28 15.53
N ARG A 107 -1.87 7.31 16.44
CA ARG A 107 -1.83 5.87 16.11
C ARG A 107 -3.09 5.39 15.41
N GLN A 108 -4.26 5.94 15.79
CA GLN A 108 -5.54 5.59 15.16
C GLN A 108 -5.67 6.20 13.77
N PHE A 109 -5.00 7.32 13.53
CA PHE A 109 -5.02 8.06 12.26
C PHE A 109 -3.92 7.63 11.29
N VAL A 110 -2.91 6.86 11.71
CA VAL A 110 -1.91 6.25 10.81
C VAL A 110 -2.58 5.53 9.63
N PRO A 111 -3.51 4.57 9.79
CA PRO A 111 -4.16 3.91 8.65
C PRO A 111 -5.01 4.83 7.78
N VAL A 112 -5.37 6.02 8.27
CA VAL A 112 -6.15 7.00 7.51
C VAL A 112 -5.26 7.88 6.64
N PHE A 113 -4.10 8.32 7.17
CA PHE A 113 -3.17 9.20 6.46
C PHE A 113 -2.05 8.45 5.74
N THR A 114 -1.90 7.15 5.99
CA THR A 114 -0.88 6.30 5.39
C THR A 114 -1.52 5.07 4.79
N ASN A 115 -0.91 4.56 3.72
CA ASN A 115 -1.17 3.20 3.31
C ASN A 115 -0.41 2.27 4.27
N THR A 116 -1.10 1.52 5.12
CA THR A 116 -0.48 0.62 6.10
C THR A 116 0.22 -0.58 5.47
N GLY A 117 0.18 -0.75 4.14
CA GLY A 117 0.88 -1.83 3.45
C GLY A 117 0.42 -3.22 3.87
N GLU A 118 -0.71 -3.33 4.56
CA GLU A 118 -1.26 -4.59 5.02
C GLU A 118 -1.68 -5.39 3.79
N LYS A 119 -0.85 -6.38 3.44
CA LYS A 119 -1.15 -7.27 2.33
C LYS A 119 -2.44 -8.01 2.63
N LEU A 120 -3.35 -7.97 1.66
CA LEU A 120 -4.60 -8.69 1.74
C LEU A 120 -4.30 -10.20 1.62
N THR A 121 -4.73 -10.97 2.61
CA THR A 121 -4.61 -12.43 2.62
C THR A 121 -5.90 -13.06 2.11
N ARG A 122 -5.89 -14.33 1.70
CA ARG A 122 -7.12 -15.04 1.31
C ARG A 122 -8.19 -14.96 2.39
N HIS A 123 -7.78 -15.17 3.64
CA HIS A 123 -8.71 -15.15 4.78
C HIS A 123 -9.34 -13.77 4.99
N LYS A 124 -8.53 -12.69 4.97
CA LYS A 124 -9.04 -11.33 5.11
C LYS A 124 -9.88 -10.90 3.91
N PHE A 125 -9.54 -11.38 2.73
CA PHE A 125 -10.32 -11.14 1.53
C PHE A 125 -11.71 -11.78 1.67
N LEU A 126 -11.77 -13.07 1.99
CA LEU A 126 -13.02 -13.81 2.15
C LEU A 126 -13.90 -13.26 3.28
N SER A 127 -13.31 -12.72 4.35
CA SER A 127 -14.08 -12.13 5.46
C SER A 127 -14.82 -10.83 5.09
N LEU A 128 -14.54 -10.24 3.92
CA LEU A 128 -15.29 -9.10 3.37
C LEU A 128 -16.65 -9.50 2.82
N PHE A 129 -16.85 -10.79 2.52
CA PHE A 129 -18.02 -11.28 1.80
C PHE A 129 -18.99 -12.04 2.70
N ASP A 130 -20.27 -11.73 2.53
CA ASP A 130 -21.36 -12.63 2.88
C ASP A 130 -21.68 -13.53 1.68
N LYS A 131 -21.89 -14.83 1.92
CA LYS A 131 -22.22 -15.81 0.88
C LYS A 131 -23.74 -15.97 0.80
N THR A 132 -24.37 -15.58 -0.30
CA THR A 132 -25.80 -15.79 -0.54
C THR A 132 -26.02 -17.19 -1.10
N ARG A 133 -26.25 -18.18 -0.22
CA ARG A 133 -26.36 -19.60 -0.60
C ARG A 133 -27.81 -20.07 -0.74
N SER A 134 -28.00 -21.07 -1.61
CA SER A 134 -29.22 -21.87 -1.69
C SER A 134 -29.40 -22.75 -0.45
N GLU A 135 -30.61 -23.31 -0.26
CA GLU A 135 -30.90 -24.17 0.90
C GLU A 135 -29.94 -25.37 1.00
N ASP A 136 -29.50 -25.65 2.23
CA ASP A 136 -28.56 -26.74 2.54
C ASP A 136 -29.09 -28.08 2.03
N GLY A 137 -28.23 -28.83 1.32
CA GLY A 137 -28.56 -30.14 0.77
C GLY A 137 -29.36 -30.12 -0.54
N SER A 138 -29.60 -28.95 -1.14
CA SER A 138 -30.11 -28.86 -2.51
C SER A 138 -29.01 -29.13 -3.54
N ASN A 139 -29.37 -29.64 -4.72
CA ASN A 139 -28.42 -29.79 -5.84
C ASN A 139 -27.73 -28.45 -6.19
N ARG A 140 -28.42 -27.32 -5.98
CA ARG A 140 -27.84 -25.99 -6.19
C ARG A 140 -26.77 -25.68 -5.15
N TRP A 141 -26.98 -26.04 -3.89
CA TRP A 141 -25.98 -25.85 -2.84
C TRP A 141 -24.69 -26.62 -3.12
N GLU A 142 -24.78 -27.87 -3.59
CA GLU A 142 -23.58 -28.66 -3.95
C GLU A 142 -22.80 -27.99 -5.08
N MET A 143 -23.50 -27.52 -6.11
CA MET A 143 -22.90 -26.79 -7.23
C MET A 143 -22.27 -25.45 -6.82
N GLU A 144 -22.87 -24.75 -5.86
CA GLU A 144 -22.34 -23.51 -5.28
C GLU A 144 -21.09 -23.80 -4.45
N GLU A 145 -21.07 -24.90 -3.68
CA GLU A 145 -19.94 -25.29 -2.85
C GLU A 145 -18.73 -25.71 -3.68
N SER A 146 -18.92 -26.50 -4.75
CA SER A 146 -17.84 -26.82 -5.69
C SER A 146 -17.23 -25.57 -6.32
N THR A 147 -18.09 -24.60 -6.67
CA THR A 147 -17.67 -23.31 -7.25
C THR A 147 -16.85 -22.49 -6.24
N LEU A 148 -17.31 -22.43 -4.99
CA LEU A 148 -16.60 -21.74 -3.92
C LEU A 148 -15.26 -22.39 -3.60
N TYR A 149 -15.19 -23.71 -3.61
CA TYR A 149 -13.93 -24.43 -3.41
C TYR A 149 -12.90 -24.02 -4.45
N LEU A 150 -13.26 -24.00 -5.73
CA LEU A 150 -12.36 -23.58 -6.82
C LEU A 150 -11.98 -22.09 -6.71
N PHE A 151 -12.89 -21.24 -6.26
CA PHE A 151 -12.60 -19.84 -6.01
C PHE A 151 -11.60 -19.66 -4.86
N GLU A 152 -11.82 -20.34 -3.73
CA GLU A 152 -10.92 -20.28 -2.57
C GLU A 152 -9.53 -20.85 -2.89
N ASP A 153 -9.45 -21.91 -3.69
CA ASP A 153 -8.19 -22.48 -4.21
C ASP A 153 -7.46 -21.48 -5.12
N TRP A 154 -8.18 -20.78 -6.01
CA TRP A 154 -7.59 -19.72 -6.81
C TRP A 154 -7.05 -18.57 -5.95
N LEU A 155 -7.78 -18.14 -4.92
CA LEU A 155 -7.30 -17.12 -3.98
C LEU A 155 -6.06 -17.59 -3.19
N LEU A 156 -5.95 -18.89 -2.88
CA LEU A 156 -4.74 -19.46 -2.28
C LEU A 156 -3.56 -19.36 -3.25
N GLY A 157 -3.77 -19.65 -4.53
CA GLY A 157 -2.76 -19.49 -5.57
C GLY A 157 -2.29 -18.04 -5.76
N ILE A 158 -3.14 -17.04 -5.53
CA ILE A 158 -2.76 -15.62 -5.47
C ILE A 158 -1.87 -15.36 -4.27
N GLU A 159 -2.27 -15.84 -3.08
CA GLU A 159 -1.54 -15.63 -1.83
C GLU A 159 -0.15 -16.28 -1.84
N GLU A 160 -0.03 -17.47 -2.44
CA GLU A 160 1.23 -18.20 -2.61
C GLU A 160 2.08 -17.68 -3.79
N GLY A 161 1.55 -16.76 -4.61
CA GLY A 161 2.24 -16.24 -5.79
C GLY A 161 2.40 -17.24 -6.93
N VAL A 162 1.59 -18.30 -6.94
CA VAL A 162 1.53 -19.31 -8.01
C VAL A 162 0.77 -18.77 -9.22
N VAL A 163 -0.15 -17.82 -9.00
CA VAL A 163 -0.91 -17.11 -10.03
C VAL A 163 -0.34 -15.71 -10.21
N ASP A 164 -0.14 -15.28 -11.46
CA ASP A 164 0.26 -13.90 -11.80
C ASP A 164 -0.95 -12.96 -11.70
N PHE A 165 -1.44 -12.77 -10.47
CA PHE A 165 -2.57 -11.92 -10.13
C PHE A 165 -2.40 -11.40 -8.69
N LYS A 166 -2.99 -10.25 -8.36
CA LYS A 166 -2.91 -9.68 -7.00
C LYS A 166 -4.28 -9.45 -6.39
N PHE A 167 -4.36 -9.48 -5.07
CA PHE A 167 -5.59 -9.18 -4.36
C PHE A 167 -6.06 -7.74 -4.59
N GLU A 168 -5.16 -6.79 -4.81
CA GLU A 168 -5.53 -5.41 -5.14
C GLU A 168 -6.24 -5.33 -6.49
N ASP A 169 -5.81 -6.11 -7.49
CA ASP A 169 -6.45 -6.14 -8.81
C ASP A 169 -7.87 -6.74 -8.70
N LEU A 170 -8.03 -7.75 -7.84
CA LEU A 170 -9.35 -8.34 -7.55
C LEU A 170 -10.25 -7.33 -6.80
N LEU A 171 -9.69 -6.60 -5.84
CA LEU A 171 -10.42 -5.59 -5.08
C LEU A 171 -10.90 -4.44 -5.97
N ILE A 172 -10.07 -4.00 -6.93
CA ILE A 172 -10.44 -2.98 -7.92
C ILE A 172 -11.61 -3.47 -8.76
N PHE A 173 -11.54 -4.70 -9.27
CA PHE A 173 -12.62 -5.28 -10.08
C PHE A 173 -13.96 -5.32 -9.34
N LEU A 174 -13.91 -5.61 -8.04
CA LEU A 174 -15.11 -5.79 -7.21
C LEU A 174 -15.68 -4.50 -6.64
N THR A 175 -14.82 -3.58 -6.24
CA THR A 175 -15.19 -2.43 -5.41
C THR A 175 -14.80 -1.10 -6.04
N GLY A 176 -13.99 -1.12 -7.09
CA GLY A 176 -13.36 0.06 -7.68
C GLY A 176 -12.20 0.63 -6.84
N ALA A 177 -11.90 0.04 -5.67
CA ALA A 177 -10.83 0.49 -4.78
C ALA A 177 -9.62 -0.46 -4.84
N ASP A 178 -8.42 0.10 -4.76
CA ASP A 178 -7.14 -0.65 -4.75
C ASP A 178 -6.64 -0.99 -3.34
N CYS A 179 -7.38 -0.55 -2.32
CA CYS A 179 -7.13 -0.85 -0.92
C CYS A 179 -8.45 -0.85 -0.14
N LEU A 180 -8.46 -1.55 1.00
CA LEU A 180 -9.60 -1.54 1.90
C LEU A 180 -9.73 -0.15 2.54
N PRO A 181 -10.93 0.47 2.53
CA PRO A 181 -11.12 1.73 3.24
C PRO A 181 -10.81 1.54 4.73
N PRO A 182 -10.19 2.52 5.42
CA PRO A 182 -9.86 2.39 6.85
C PRO A 182 -11.07 2.15 7.76
N LEU A 183 -12.26 2.58 7.34
CA LEU A 183 -13.53 2.36 8.04
C LEU A 183 -14.31 1.15 7.50
N GLY A 184 -13.72 0.38 6.59
CA GLY A 184 -14.40 -0.67 5.83
C GLY A 184 -15.33 -0.11 4.75
N PHE A 185 -15.94 -1.02 3.99
CA PHE A 185 -16.95 -0.67 3.01
C PHE A 185 -18.30 -0.33 3.68
N PRO A 186 -19.10 0.57 3.08
CA PRO A 186 -20.37 0.99 3.66
C PRO A 186 -21.39 -0.15 3.77
N ASN A 187 -21.29 -1.15 2.88
CA ASN A 187 -22.05 -2.40 2.92
C ASN A 187 -21.07 -3.56 2.86
N ARG A 188 -21.48 -4.73 3.37
CA ARG A 188 -20.72 -5.97 3.16
C ARG A 188 -20.74 -6.35 1.68
N CYS A 189 -19.63 -6.90 1.21
CA CYS A 189 -19.60 -7.47 -0.13
C CYS A 189 -20.42 -8.75 -0.15
N THR A 190 -21.00 -9.13 -1.29
CA THR A 190 -21.73 -10.40 -1.42
C THR A 190 -21.14 -11.29 -2.50
N ILE A 191 -21.20 -12.60 -2.28
CA ILE A 191 -21.01 -13.59 -3.34
C ILE A 191 -22.37 -14.20 -3.66
N ASP A 192 -22.80 -13.98 -4.90
CA ASP A 192 -24.06 -14.47 -5.44
C ASP A 192 -23.79 -15.51 -6.53
N PHE A 193 -24.76 -16.39 -6.78
CA PHE A 193 -24.62 -17.46 -7.75
C PHE A 193 -25.69 -17.41 -8.84
N TYR A 194 -25.29 -17.68 -10.09
CA TYR A 194 -26.19 -17.75 -11.25
C TYR A 194 -26.11 -19.08 -11.99
N ASP A 195 -27.22 -19.46 -12.62
CA ASP A 195 -27.30 -20.66 -13.45
C ASP A 195 -26.73 -20.34 -14.85
N GLN A 196 -26.01 -21.30 -15.43
CA GLN A 196 -25.52 -21.19 -16.80
C GLN A 196 -26.55 -21.78 -17.77
N GLU A 197 -26.80 -21.08 -18.87
CA GLU A 197 -27.65 -21.60 -19.95
C GLU A 197 -26.89 -22.70 -20.72
N PRO A 198 -27.57 -23.78 -21.16
CA PRO A 198 -26.92 -24.84 -21.92
C PRO A 198 -26.20 -24.30 -23.17
N GLY A 199 -24.90 -24.57 -23.29
CA GLY A 199 -24.08 -24.12 -24.41
C GLY A 199 -23.53 -22.68 -24.28
N VAL A 200 -23.86 -21.95 -23.21
CA VAL A 200 -23.32 -20.61 -22.94
C VAL A 200 -22.48 -20.63 -21.66
N LYS A 201 -21.17 -20.39 -21.80
CA LYS A 201 -20.27 -20.21 -20.64
C LYS A 201 -20.14 -18.73 -20.31
N ARG A 202 -20.86 -18.25 -19.29
CA ARG A 202 -20.74 -16.86 -18.82
C ARG A 202 -19.63 -16.77 -17.77
N LEU A 203 -18.70 -15.84 -17.97
CA LEU A 203 -17.63 -15.55 -17.03
C LEU A 203 -18.16 -14.85 -15.77
N PRO A 204 -17.45 -14.94 -14.62
CA PRO A 204 -17.80 -14.21 -13.42
C PRO A 204 -17.82 -12.71 -13.70
N PHE A 205 -18.73 -12.01 -13.04
CA PHE A 205 -18.86 -10.57 -13.15
C PHE A 205 -19.09 -9.93 -11.79
N ALA A 206 -18.76 -8.65 -11.69
CA ALA A 206 -18.89 -7.88 -10.47
C ALA A 206 -19.70 -6.62 -10.70
N SER A 207 -20.39 -6.17 -9.66
CA SER A 207 -21.05 -4.86 -9.62
C SER A 207 -20.42 -4.03 -8.52
N THR A 208 -19.63 -3.03 -8.91
CA THR A 208 -18.90 -2.15 -7.99
C THR A 208 -19.83 -1.30 -7.13
N CYS A 209 -21.01 -0.94 -7.64
CA CYS A 209 -21.99 -0.15 -6.90
C CYS A 209 -22.68 -0.95 -5.79
N SER A 210 -22.95 -2.24 -6.02
CA SER A 210 -23.60 -3.13 -5.05
C SER A 210 -22.60 -3.98 -4.25
N LEU A 211 -21.29 -3.88 -4.55
CA LEU A 211 -20.24 -4.67 -3.94
C LEU A 211 -20.50 -6.19 -4.04
N SER A 212 -21.03 -6.64 -5.17
CA SER A 212 -21.40 -8.04 -5.37
C SER A 212 -20.56 -8.73 -6.45
N LEU A 213 -20.14 -9.96 -6.16
CA LEU A 213 -19.47 -10.87 -7.07
C LEU A 213 -20.44 -11.99 -7.45
N SER A 214 -20.75 -12.10 -8.73
CA SER A 214 -21.61 -13.15 -9.27
C SER A 214 -20.77 -14.27 -9.87
N LEU A 215 -20.94 -15.49 -9.33
CA LEU A 215 -20.24 -16.70 -9.74
C LEU A 215 -21.19 -17.70 -10.42
N PRO A 216 -20.75 -18.40 -11.47
CA PRO A 216 -21.57 -19.45 -12.08
C PRO A 216 -21.64 -20.70 -11.21
N ARG A 217 -22.80 -21.34 -11.11
CA ARG A 217 -22.96 -22.62 -10.41
C ARG A 217 -22.37 -23.80 -11.19
N GLY A 218 -21.84 -24.78 -10.46
CA GLY A 218 -21.45 -26.09 -11.00
C GLY A 218 -20.22 -26.01 -11.88
N MET A 219 -19.21 -25.27 -11.43
CA MET A 219 -17.94 -25.21 -12.14
C MET A 219 -17.15 -26.51 -11.97
N ASP A 220 -16.67 -27.04 -13.09
CA ASP A 220 -15.75 -28.17 -13.13
C ASP A 220 -14.31 -27.65 -13.31
N SER A 221 -13.34 -28.32 -12.70
CA SER A 221 -11.92 -27.94 -12.69
C SER A 221 -11.27 -27.84 -14.08
N GLU A 222 -11.90 -28.40 -15.12
CA GLU A 222 -11.37 -28.49 -16.49
C GLU A 222 -11.85 -27.37 -17.42
N THR A 223 -12.49 -26.32 -16.90
CA THR A 223 -13.05 -25.26 -17.75
C THR A 223 -11.95 -24.33 -18.28
N GLU A 224 -11.28 -24.73 -19.37
CA GLU A 224 -10.43 -23.87 -20.19
C GLU A 224 -11.26 -22.68 -20.71
N CYS A 225 -10.70 -21.48 -20.54
CA CYS A 225 -11.26 -20.25 -21.09
C CYS A 225 -11.22 -20.36 -22.62
N GLY A 226 -12.39 -20.46 -23.25
CA GLY A 226 -12.50 -20.53 -24.70
C GLY A 226 -11.88 -19.30 -25.37
N ASP A 227 -11.15 -19.56 -26.46
CA ASP A 227 -10.48 -18.58 -27.33
C ASP A 227 -11.37 -17.39 -27.71
N HIS A 228 -11.34 -16.34 -26.90
CA HIS A 228 -11.78 -15.02 -27.30
C HIS A 228 -10.67 -14.01 -27.00
N GLY A 229 -9.73 -13.93 -27.96
CA GLY A 229 -8.96 -12.72 -28.26
C GLY A 229 -7.75 -12.44 -27.37
N HIS A 230 -6.57 -12.83 -27.85
CA HIS A 230 -5.26 -12.25 -27.56
C HIS A 230 -5.07 -11.61 -26.17
N ALA A 231 -4.66 -12.43 -25.20
CA ALA A 231 -3.87 -11.94 -24.07
C ALA A 231 -2.49 -12.60 -24.12
N PRO A 232 -1.39 -11.83 -24.27
CA PRO A 232 -0.06 -12.39 -24.08
C PRO A 232 0.09 -12.69 -22.58
N TYR A 233 0.89 -13.72 -22.25
CA TYR A 233 1.25 -14.18 -20.91
C TYR A 233 0.28 -15.16 -20.24
N GLY A 234 0.70 -16.44 -20.26
CA GLY A 234 0.70 -17.40 -19.14
C GLY A 234 -0.62 -17.77 -18.48
N ARG A 235 -1.03 -19.05 -18.64
CA ARG A 235 -2.11 -19.76 -17.92
C ARG A 235 -3.15 -18.86 -17.21
N LYS A 236 -3.97 -18.17 -17.98
CA LYS A 236 -5.19 -17.56 -17.45
C LYS A 236 -6.25 -18.66 -17.41
N GLY A 237 -6.39 -19.30 -16.25
CA GLY A 237 -7.59 -20.10 -15.96
C GLY A 237 -8.85 -19.23 -16.06
N PHE A 238 -10.02 -19.86 -15.98
CA PHE A 238 -11.36 -19.24 -16.04
C PHE A 238 -11.49 -17.88 -15.31
N TRP A 239 -10.79 -17.73 -14.18
CA TRP A 239 -10.77 -16.53 -13.34
C TRP A 239 -9.95 -15.35 -13.91
N GLY A 240 -8.99 -15.57 -14.82
CA GLY A 240 -8.11 -14.54 -15.36
C GLY A 240 -8.63 -13.80 -16.60
N CYS A 241 -9.68 -14.31 -17.26
CA CYS A 241 -10.10 -13.81 -18.58
C CYS A 241 -10.93 -12.50 -18.55
N ASN A 242 -11.64 -12.19 -17.46
CA ASN A 242 -12.50 -10.99 -17.39
C ASN A 242 -11.83 -9.77 -16.73
N LEU A 243 -10.78 -9.97 -15.92
CA LEU A 243 -10.19 -8.92 -15.09
C LEU A 243 -9.16 -8.02 -15.80
N VAL A 244 -8.72 -8.38 -17.02
CA VAL A 244 -7.66 -7.68 -17.76
C VAL A 244 -8.17 -6.41 -18.47
N GLY A 245 -9.48 -6.27 -18.67
CA GLY A 245 -10.07 -5.16 -19.44
C GLY A 245 -10.22 -3.82 -18.71
N PHE A 246 -9.96 -3.75 -17.40
CA PHE A 246 -10.28 -2.58 -16.57
C PHE A 246 -9.06 -1.80 -15.99
N GLY A 247 -7.84 -2.30 -16.20
CA GLY A 247 -6.64 -1.80 -15.52
C GLY A 247 -5.91 -0.63 -16.20
N LEU A 248 -6.50 0.56 -16.24
CA LEU A 248 -5.77 1.80 -16.60
C LEU A 248 -6.17 2.98 -15.72
N TYR A 249 -5.91 2.96 -14.41
CA TYR A 249 -5.72 4.19 -13.61
C TYR A 249 -4.97 3.88 -12.31
N ARG A 250 -3.62 3.86 -12.36
CA ARG A 250 -2.80 3.89 -11.15
C ARG A 250 -2.68 5.33 -10.66
N ARG A 251 -3.15 5.65 -9.45
CA ARG A 251 -2.77 6.90 -8.76
C ARG A 251 -1.35 6.77 -8.19
N PRO A 252 -0.55 7.85 -8.19
CA PRO A 252 0.79 7.84 -7.62
C PRO A 252 0.73 7.54 -6.11
N ARG A 253 1.55 6.58 -5.65
CA ARG A 253 1.65 6.13 -4.26
C ARG A 253 2.72 6.93 -3.53
N ILE A 254 2.39 7.51 -2.37
CA ILE A 254 3.37 8.10 -1.45
C ILE A 254 3.88 6.97 -0.53
N PRO A 255 5.19 6.69 -0.49
CA PRO A 255 5.75 5.60 0.33
C PRO A 255 5.61 5.85 1.84
N VAL A 256 5.38 4.75 2.58
CA VAL A 256 5.08 4.66 4.03
C VAL A 256 6.20 5.19 4.94
N ALA A 257 7.42 5.21 4.43
CA ALA A 257 8.61 5.61 5.17
C ALA A 257 8.63 7.06 5.68
N LEU A 258 7.73 7.91 5.18
CA LEU A 258 7.62 9.30 5.63
C LEU A 258 6.72 9.48 6.87
N VAL A 259 6.02 8.43 7.33
CA VAL A 259 5.06 8.57 8.44
C VAL A 259 5.35 7.67 9.64
N VAL A 260 6.12 6.59 9.47
CA VAL A 260 6.53 5.74 10.60
C VAL A 260 8.02 5.47 10.49
N GLY A 261 8.79 6.05 11.41
CA GLY A 261 10.07 5.46 11.80
C GLY A 261 9.74 4.18 12.53
N GLU A 262 9.79 3.06 11.82
CA GLU A 262 9.81 1.74 12.45
C GLU A 262 11.24 1.39 12.86
N TYR A 263 11.29 0.74 14.02
CA TYR A 263 12.40 0.52 14.94
C TYR A 263 13.53 -0.37 14.43
#